data_AF-A0A0M3J3U1-F1
#
_entry.id   AF-A0A0M3J3U1-F1
#
_cell.length_a   1.000
_cell.length_b   1.000
_cell.length_c   1.000
_cell.angle_alpha   90.00
_cell.angle_beta   90.00
_cell.angle_gamma   90.00
#
_symmetry.space_group_name_H-M   'P 1'
#
loop_
_entity.id
_entity.type
_entity.pdbx_description
1 polymer ?
#
loop_
_entity_poly.entity_id
_entity_poly.type
_entity_poly.pdbx_seq_one_letter_code
_entity_poly.pdbx_strand_id
1 'polypeptide(L)'
;MNVEVADARKRRSLISDFATAPAPPVFAAPIRSNSSVGDVVLEAQRMNPMRELISSASEESIEKKKNSITDRLEVVEKEKKHLDIQLTNIQRKKEQHDSELAKLSKLGDEKEAEQDSEEFADESTMSLVERIYAENRKKAAESHANAKNTPGLPPLLAGSVPLYQHPSDCPLVQETMERYKKVKPLLVEMLIEKGKKEAFAQKYQTEKYNVMYAEWLAKDERYCKSQKKMARDEKHREIFERTFPELKKAREERERNSRNNGNGDGNGTRKTEAEEEDEKKRRAAAALPPMMLS
;
A
#
# COMPACT_ATOMS: atom_id res chain seq x y z
N MET A 1 59.09 2.70 17.43
CA MET A 1 58.24 2.24 16.31
C MET A 1 57.44 3.44 15.84
N ASN A 2 57.64 3.82 14.58
CA ASN A 2 57.13 5.06 13.99
C ASN A 2 55.60 5.04 13.86
N VAL A 3 54.94 6.12 14.26
CA VAL A 3 53.52 6.37 14.00
C VAL A 3 53.44 7.08 12.65
N GLU A 4 52.93 6.39 11.63
CA GLU A 4 52.60 6.97 10.34
C GLU A 4 51.45 7.97 10.52
N VAL A 5 51.75 9.26 10.36
CA VAL A 5 50.73 10.32 10.36
C VAL A 5 50.08 10.32 8.99
N ALA A 6 48.81 9.90 8.93
CA ALA A 6 48.01 9.95 7.72
C ALA A 6 47.85 11.39 7.22
N ASP A 7 48.40 11.69 6.04
CA ASP A 7 48.32 13.00 5.39
C ASP A 7 46.87 13.31 4.96
N ALA A 8 46.26 14.30 5.59
CA ALA A 8 44.88 14.71 5.36
C ALA A 8 44.61 15.26 3.94
N ARG A 9 45.65 15.45 3.12
CA ARG A 9 45.53 15.91 1.73
C ARG A 9 45.25 14.81 0.70
N LYS A 10 45.28 13.53 1.09
CA LYS A 10 45.14 12.39 0.17
C LYS A 10 43.83 11.62 0.35
N ARG A 11 42.70 12.32 0.54
CA ARG A 11 41.37 11.69 0.51
C ARG A 11 40.83 11.68 -0.93
N ARG A 12 40.58 10.47 -1.45
CA ARG A 12 39.92 10.25 -2.76
C ARG A 12 38.54 10.94 -2.74
N SER A 13 38.27 11.82 -3.69
CA SER A 13 37.01 12.58 -3.74
C SER A 13 35.87 11.72 -4.28
N LEU A 14 34.70 11.75 -3.62
CA LEU A 14 33.47 11.05 -4.01
C LEU A 14 32.79 11.64 -5.26
N ILE A 15 33.38 12.68 -5.85
CA ILE A 15 32.82 13.44 -6.98
C ILE A 15 33.28 12.86 -8.32
N SER A 16 34.36 12.06 -8.35
CA SER A 16 34.88 11.47 -9.59
C SER A 16 33.96 10.42 -10.21
N ASP A 17 33.05 9.84 -9.42
CA ASP A 17 32.28 8.67 -9.83
C ASP A 17 30.99 9.05 -10.58
N PHE A 18 30.66 10.34 -10.68
CA PHE A 18 29.42 10.82 -11.32
C PHE A 18 29.61 11.47 -12.69
N ALA A 19 30.84 11.60 -13.17
CA ALA A 19 31.17 12.41 -14.36
C ALA A 19 31.07 11.65 -15.70
N THR A 20 30.25 10.60 -15.80
CA THR A 20 30.06 9.91 -17.09
C THR A 20 28.62 9.45 -17.26
N ALA A 21 27.79 10.33 -17.82
CA ALA A 21 26.60 9.94 -18.57
C ALA A 21 26.27 11.01 -19.64
N PRO A 22 25.74 10.61 -20.81
CA PRO A 22 25.73 11.42 -22.03
C PRO A 22 24.54 12.40 -22.11
N ALA A 23 24.69 13.42 -22.96
CA ALA A 23 23.78 14.56 -23.10
C ALA A 23 22.33 14.17 -23.51
N PRO A 24 21.30 14.87 -23.00
CA PRO A 24 19.92 14.67 -23.45
C PRO A 24 19.59 15.45 -24.74
N PRO A 25 18.58 14.99 -25.52
CA PRO A 25 18.24 15.55 -26.83
C PRO A 25 17.42 16.84 -26.73
N VAL A 26 17.62 17.70 -27.73
CA VAL A 26 16.89 18.95 -27.96
C VAL A 26 15.48 18.62 -28.48
N PHE A 27 14.44 19.16 -27.85
CA PHE A 27 13.09 19.16 -28.40
C PHE A 27 12.53 20.58 -28.50
N ALA A 28 12.01 20.88 -29.68
CA ALA A 28 11.54 22.20 -30.11
C ALA A 28 10.20 22.59 -29.47
N ALA A 29 10.03 23.90 -29.26
CA ALA A 29 8.78 24.53 -28.84
C ALA A 29 7.74 24.59 -29.98
N PRO A 30 6.46 24.78 -29.62
CA PRO A 30 5.65 25.72 -30.39
C PRO A 30 4.85 26.72 -29.54
N ILE A 31 5.09 28.00 -29.82
CA ILE A 31 4.16 29.09 -30.19
C ILE A 31 2.84 29.24 -29.39
N ARG A 32 2.76 30.39 -28.71
CA ARG A 32 1.58 31.06 -28.15
C ARG A 32 0.53 31.45 -29.19
N SER A 33 -0.74 31.50 -28.78
CA SER A 33 -1.75 32.42 -29.34
C SER A 33 -2.54 33.10 -28.22
N ASN A 34 -2.61 34.44 -28.28
CA ASN A 34 -3.33 35.37 -27.40
C ASN A 34 -4.77 35.64 -27.85
N SER A 35 -5.66 35.98 -26.91
CA SER A 35 -6.79 36.95 -27.02
C SER A 35 -7.16 37.37 -25.58
N SER A 36 -7.01 38.61 -25.08
CA SER A 36 -7.67 39.91 -25.40
C SER A 36 -9.21 39.76 -25.36
N VAL A 37 -10.07 40.50 -24.64
CA VAL A 37 -10.07 41.85 -23.99
C VAL A 37 -11.38 42.00 -23.15
N GLY A 38 -11.47 43.01 -22.27
CA GLY A 38 -12.73 43.61 -21.78
C GLY A 38 -12.83 43.66 -20.24
N ASP A 39 -12.36 44.68 -19.52
CA ASP A 39 -12.78 46.10 -19.39
C ASP A 39 -13.95 46.32 -18.37
N VAL A 40 -13.53 46.65 -17.14
CA VAL A 40 -13.97 47.68 -16.17
C VAL A 40 -15.47 48.02 -16.00
N VAL A 41 -15.95 48.09 -14.73
CA VAL A 41 -16.65 49.27 -14.12
C VAL A 41 -17.16 49.05 -12.66
N LEU A 42 -16.75 49.99 -11.79
CA LEU A 42 -17.33 50.58 -10.54
C LEU A 42 -17.80 49.66 -9.38
N GLU A 43 -17.15 49.65 -8.21
CA GLU A 43 -17.04 50.66 -7.12
C GLU A 43 -18.20 50.62 -6.09
N ALA A 44 -17.81 50.73 -4.80
CA ALA A 44 -18.62 50.97 -3.60
C ALA A 44 -19.17 49.75 -2.81
N GLN A 45 -18.33 49.15 -1.96
CA GLN A 45 -18.70 48.86 -0.56
C GLN A 45 -17.44 48.65 0.28
N ARG A 46 -16.86 49.77 0.71
CA ARG A 46 -15.84 49.80 1.76
C ARG A 46 -16.61 49.68 3.08
N MET A 47 -16.53 48.51 3.71
CA MET A 47 -16.55 48.23 5.16
C MET A 47 -16.94 46.75 5.41
N ASN A 48 -16.09 45.77 5.03
CA ASN A 48 -15.89 44.47 5.73
C ASN A 48 -14.97 43.41 5.03
N PRO A 49 -13.83 43.74 4.37
CA PRO A 49 -13.05 42.68 3.69
C PRO A 49 -12.34 41.71 4.65
N MET A 50 -12.05 42.11 5.89
CA MET A 50 -11.31 41.26 6.85
C MET A 50 -12.17 40.18 7.50
N ARG A 51 -13.49 40.41 7.64
CA ARG A 51 -14.41 39.40 8.21
C ARG A 51 -14.75 38.32 7.19
N GLU A 52 -14.85 38.71 5.93
CA GLU A 52 -15.15 37.82 4.80
C GLU A 52 -13.94 36.95 4.41
N LEU A 53 -12.71 37.47 4.49
CA LEU A 53 -11.48 36.70 4.23
C LEU A 53 -11.15 35.67 5.32
N ILE A 54 -11.46 35.97 6.59
CA ILE A 54 -11.31 35.01 7.69
C ILE A 54 -12.41 33.94 7.62
N SER A 55 -13.63 34.35 7.27
CA SER A 55 -14.73 33.42 6.98
C SER A 55 -14.37 32.51 5.78
N SER A 56 -13.92 33.07 4.65
CA SER A 56 -13.60 32.31 3.44
C SER A 56 -12.40 31.37 3.61
N ALA A 57 -11.37 31.74 4.39
CA ALA A 57 -10.24 30.85 4.68
C ALA A 57 -10.65 29.70 5.62
N SER A 58 -11.54 29.96 6.58
CA SER A 58 -12.15 28.92 7.41
C SER A 58 -13.08 28.01 6.60
N GLU A 59 -13.83 28.59 5.66
CA GLU A 59 -14.77 27.92 4.78
C GLU A 59 -14.03 27.05 3.75
N GLU A 60 -12.90 27.51 3.21
CA GLU A 60 -12.02 26.72 2.34
C GLU A 60 -11.36 25.54 3.10
N SER A 61 -11.02 25.73 4.37
CA SER A 61 -10.53 24.65 5.25
C SER A 61 -11.63 23.64 5.60
N ILE A 62 -12.87 24.11 5.80
CA ILE A 62 -14.05 23.27 6.00
C ILE A 62 -14.38 22.50 4.72
N GLU A 63 -14.29 23.14 3.55
CA GLU A 63 -14.57 22.51 2.25
C GLU A 63 -13.53 21.43 1.94
N LYS A 64 -12.25 21.67 2.24
CA LYS A 64 -11.19 20.64 2.13
C LYS A 64 -11.45 19.44 3.04
N LYS A 65 -11.88 19.68 4.29
CA LYS A 65 -12.25 18.60 5.23
C LYS A 65 -13.50 17.86 4.76
N LYS A 66 -14.50 18.57 4.27
CA LYS A 66 -15.73 18.00 3.71
C LYS A 66 -15.42 17.11 2.50
N ASN A 67 -14.64 17.60 1.54
CA ASN A 67 -14.20 16.82 0.38
C ASN A 67 -13.40 15.58 0.79
N SER A 68 -12.48 15.72 1.75
CA SER A 68 -11.74 14.57 2.30
C SER A 68 -12.63 13.52 2.97
N ILE A 69 -13.69 13.96 3.67
CA ILE A 69 -14.69 13.05 4.25
C ILE A 69 -15.51 12.37 3.14
N THR A 70 -15.92 13.11 2.11
CA THR A 70 -16.64 12.57 0.95
C THR A 70 -15.81 11.52 0.21
N ASP A 71 -14.53 11.80 -0.06
CA ASP A 71 -13.63 10.84 -0.72
C ASP A 71 -13.46 9.58 0.13
N ARG A 72 -13.31 9.74 1.46
CA ARG A 72 -13.18 8.60 2.36
C ARG A 72 -14.47 7.79 2.46
N LEU A 73 -15.63 8.46 2.41
CA LEU A 73 -16.93 7.79 2.34
C LEU A 73 -17.06 6.98 1.05
N GLU A 74 -16.61 7.50 -0.10
CA GLU A 74 -16.63 6.78 -1.38
C GLU A 74 -15.74 5.53 -1.33
N VAL A 75 -14.57 5.60 -0.68
CA VAL A 75 -13.70 4.45 -0.46
C VAL A 75 -14.39 3.39 0.40
N VAL A 76 -15.01 3.80 1.51
CA VAL A 76 -15.76 2.89 2.39
C VAL A 76 -16.97 2.27 1.67
N GLU A 77 -17.66 3.00 0.81
CA GLU A 77 -18.76 2.46 0.00
C GLU A 77 -18.27 1.42 -1.01
N LYS A 78 -17.11 1.64 -1.65
CA LYS A 78 -16.50 0.65 -2.55
C LYS A 78 -16.08 -0.60 -1.79
N GLU A 79 -15.51 -0.46 -0.59
CA GLU A 79 -15.16 -1.59 0.28
C GLU A 79 -16.41 -2.36 0.72
N LYS A 80 -17.48 -1.66 1.13
CA LYS A 80 -18.76 -2.29 1.46
C LYS A 80 -19.31 -3.11 0.29
N LYS A 81 -19.36 -2.54 -0.92
CA LYS A 81 -19.79 -3.27 -2.12
C LYS A 81 -18.94 -4.51 -2.38
N HIS A 82 -17.62 -4.40 -2.18
CA HIS A 82 -16.71 -5.52 -2.35
C HIS A 82 -16.98 -6.63 -1.32
N LEU A 83 -17.16 -6.28 -0.05
CA LEU A 83 -17.50 -7.23 1.02
C LEU A 83 -18.89 -7.87 0.80
N ASP A 84 -19.87 -7.12 0.33
CA ASP A 84 -21.20 -7.65 -0.01
C ASP A 84 -21.11 -8.69 -1.14
N ILE A 85 -20.27 -8.45 -2.16
CA ILE A 85 -19.98 -9.44 -3.23
C ILE A 85 -19.27 -10.67 -2.65
N GLN A 86 -18.31 -10.50 -1.73
CA GLN A 86 -17.68 -11.65 -1.08
C GLN A 86 -18.68 -12.46 -0.25
N LEU A 87 -19.54 -11.79 0.52
CA LEU A 87 -20.54 -12.42 1.36
C LEU A 87 -21.54 -13.23 0.53
N THR A 88 -22.06 -12.65 -0.56
CA THR A 88 -22.98 -13.36 -1.48
C THR A 88 -22.34 -14.59 -2.12
N ASN A 89 -21.05 -14.51 -2.49
CA ASN A 89 -20.32 -15.66 -3.01
C ASN A 89 -20.12 -16.76 -1.96
N ILE A 90 -19.81 -16.40 -0.71
CA ILE A 90 -19.69 -17.34 0.41
C ILE A 90 -21.05 -17.99 0.71
N GLN A 91 -22.13 -17.20 0.74
CA GLN A 91 -23.49 -17.68 0.95
C GLN A 91 -23.89 -18.71 -0.11
N ARG A 92 -23.61 -18.44 -1.39
CA ARG A 92 -23.87 -19.37 -2.50
C ARG A 92 -23.10 -20.68 -2.34
N LYS A 93 -21.82 -20.61 -1.96
CA LYS A 93 -20.99 -21.81 -1.71
C LYS A 93 -21.52 -22.63 -0.54
N LYS A 94 -21.95 -21.96 0.54
CA LYS A 94 -22.58 -22.63 1.68
C LYS A 94 -23.84 -23.39 1.25
N GLU A 95 -24.73 -22.75 0.49
CA GLU A 95 -25.95 -23.39 -0.02
C GLU A 95 -25.66 -24.57 -0.94
N GLN A 96 -24.62 -24.49 -1.78
CA GLN A 96 -24.17 -25.61 -2.61
C GLN A 96 -23.73 -26.80 -1.74
N HIS A 97 -22.90 -26.56 -0.73
CA HIS A 97 -22.46 -27.62 0.18
C HIS A 97 -23.62 -28.20 1.00
N ASP A 98 -24.54 -27.37 1.50
CA ASP A 98 -25.72 -27.84 2.23
C ASP A 98 -26.63 -28.69 1.31
N SER A 99 -26.77 -28.34 0.03
CA SER A 99 -27.50 -29.15 -0.96
C SER A 99 -26.79 -30.47 -1.27
N GLU A 100 -25.47 -30.48 -1.37
CA GLU A 100 -24.67 -31.71 -1.55
C GLU A 100 -24.79 -32.63 -0.34
N LEU A 101 -24.71 -32.10 0.88
CA LEU A 101 -24.91 -32.86 2.11
C LEU A 101 -26.33 -33.44 2.20
N ALA A 102 -27.35 -32.66 1.84
CA ALA A 102 -28.74 -33.13 1.82
C ALA A 102 -29.00 -34.20 0.75
N LYS A 103 -28.27 -34.20 -0.37
CA LYS A 103 -28.32 -35.27 -1.37
C LYS A 103 -27.65 -36.55 -0.87
N LEU A 104 -26.52 -36.41 -0.18
CA LEU A 104 -25.80 -37.54 0.41
C LEU A 104 -26.59 -38.20 1.55
N SER A 105 -27.30 -37.42 2.38
CA SER A 105 -28.14 -37.98 3.44
C SER A 105 -29.32 -38.79 2.88
N LYS A 106 -29.99 -38.29 1.84
CA LYS A 106 -31.09 -39.01 1.17
C LYS A 106 -30.63 -40.33 0.53
N LEU A 107 -29.43 -40.35 -0.04
CA LEU A 107 -28.82 -41.57 -0.60
C LEU A 107 -28.33 -42.56 0.47
N GLY A 108 -28.13 -42.11 1.72
CA GLY A 108 -27.82 -42.96 2.87
C GLY A 108 -29.07 -43.61 3.44
N ASP A 109 -30.14 -42.85 3.63
CA ASP A 109 -31.41 -43.32 4.19
C ASP A 109 -32.12 -44.34 3.27
N GLU A 110 -32.02 -44.20 1.94
CA GLU A 110 -32.58 -45.18 0.98
C GLU A 110 -31.82 -46.51 1.00
N LYS A 111 -30.51 -46.51 1.29
CA LYS A 111 -29.69 -47.75 1.34
C LYS A 111 -29.88 -48.55 2.62
N GLU A 112 -30.20 -47.90 3.73
CA GLU A 112 -30.48 -48.60 4.99
C GLU A 112 -31.91 -49.19 5.00
N ALA A 113 -32.88 -48.55 4.34
CA ALA A 113 -34.26 -49.04 4.25
C ALA A 113 -34.43 -50.25 3.30
N GLU A 114 -33.64 -50.36 2.23
CA GLU A 114 -33.65 -51.53 1.32
C GLU A 114 -32.95 -52.76 1.90
N GLN A 115 -31.97 -52.59 2.80
CA GLN A 115 -31.25 -53.74 3.39
C GLN A 115 -32.11 -54.57 4.34
N ASP A 116 -33.00 -53.94 5.12
CA ASP A 116 -33.82 -54.63 6.12
C ASP A 116 -35.11 -55.26 5.54
N SER A 117 -35.50 -54.91 4.31
CA SER A 117 -36.77 -55.36 3.70
C SER A 117 -36.61 -56.49 2.68
N GLU A 118 -35.43 -56.69 2.09
CA GLU A 118 -35.20 -57.68 1.04
C GLU A 118 -34.66 -59.04 1.51
N GLU A 119 -34.27 -59.20 2.79
CA GLU A 119 -33.83 -60.50 3.33
C GLU A 119 -34.97 -61.53 3.49
N PHE A 120 -36.24 -61.11 3.37
CA PHE A 120 -37.42 -61.97 3.55
C PHE A 120 -38.32 -62.11 2.32
N ALA A 121 -37.89 -61.62 1.15
CA ALA A 121 -38.70 -61.73 -0.05
C ALA A 121 -38.54 -63.11 -0.72
N ASP A 122 -39.65 -63.82 -0.87
CA ASP A 122 -39.70 -65.19 -1.41
C ASP A 122 -39.19 -65.22 -2.87
N GLU A 123 -38.07 -65.91 -3.11
CA GLU A 123 -37.30 -65.99 -4.36
C GLU A 123 -38.15 -66.44 -5.58
N SER A 124 -39.32 -67.02 -5.28
CA SER A 124 -40.34 -67.48 -6.22
C SER A 124 -41.13 -66.36 -6.91
N THR A 125 -41.15 -65.14 -6.34
CA THR A 125 -41.93 -64.00 -6.85
C THR A 125 -41.11 -62.98 -7.64
N MET A 126 -39.78 -63.11 -7.62
CA MET A 126 -38.84 -62.15 -8.22
C MET A 126 -38.64 -62.34 -9.72
N SER A 127 -38.51 -61.22 -10.44
CA SER A 127 -38.09 -61.19 -11.84
C SER A 127 -36.68 -61.79 -12.00
N LEU A 128 -36.34 -62.28 -13.21
CA LEU A 128 -35.01 -62.86 -13.48
C LEU A 128 -33.88 -61.88 -13.14
N VAL A 129 -34.06 -60.59 -13.42
CA VAL A 129 -33.08 -59.54 -13.15
C VAL A 129 -32.93 -59.31 -11.64
N GLU A 130 -34.03 -59.27 -10.89
CA GLU A 130 -34.03 -59.16 -9.42
C GLU A 130 -33.34 -60.38 -8.79
N ARG A 131 -33.61 -61.59 -9.30
CA ARG A 131 -32.94 -62.81 -8.84
C ARG A 131 -31.43 -62.76 -9.07
N ILE A 132 -30.98 -62.26 -10.22
CA ILE A 132 -29.55 -62.08 -10.51
C ILE A 132 -28.93 -61.05 -9.56
N TYR A 133 -29.62 -59.94 -9.26
CA TYR A 133 -29.12 -58.94 -8.32
C TYR A 133 -29.10 -59.47 -6.88
N ALA A 134 -30.14 -60.17 -6.43
CA ALA A 134 -30.19 -60.81 -5.12
C ALA A 134 -29.08 -61.86 -4.97
N GLU A 135 -28.87 -62.71 -5.98
CA GLU A 135 -27.80 -63.70 -6.00
C GLU A 135 -26.41 -63.04 -6.00
N ASN A 136 -26.22 -61.95 -6.74
CA ASN A 136 -24.96 -61.18 -6.72
C ASN A 136 -24.71 -60.51 -5.37
N ARG A 137 -25.74 -59.96 -4.72
CA ARG A 137 -25.63 -59.38 -3.37
C ARG A 137 -25.27 -60.45 -2.35
N LYS A 138 -25.93 -61.62 -2.42
CA LYS A 138 -25.62 -62.78 -1.58
C LYS A 138 -24.18 -63.28 -1.79
N LYS A 139 -23.75 -63.45 -3.05
CA LYS A 139 -22.37 -63.85 -3.39
C LYS A 139 -21.33 -62.82 -2.94
N ALA A 140 -21.64 -61.52 -3.04
CA ALA A 140 -20.77 -60.47 -2.53
C ALA A 140 -20.66 -60.53 -0.99
N ALA A 141 -21.79 -60.68 -0.29
CA ALA A 141 -21.83 -60.82 1.16
C ALA A 141 -21.06 -62.07 1.65
N GLU A 142 -21.24 -63.22 0.98
CA GLU A 142 -20.50 -64.46 1.24
C GLU A 142 -19.00 -64.30 0.97
N SER A 143 -18.61 -63.64 -0.12
CA SER A 143 -17.20 -63.34 -0.41
C SER A 143 -16.59 -62.43 0.65
N HIS A 144 -17.33 -61.42 1.12
CA HIS A 144 -16.89 -60.56 2.22
C HIS A 144 -16.79 -61.35 3.52
N ALA A 145 -17.76 -62.18 3.87
CA ALA A 145 -17.71 -63.03 5.06
C ALA A 145 -16.53 -64.02 5.01
N ASN A 146 -16.26 -64.62 3.86
CA ASN A 146 -15.12 -65.52 3.66
C ASN A 146 -13.78 -64.77 3.79
N ALA A 147 -13.65 -63.56 3.22
CA ALA A 147 -12.47 -62.73 3.39
C ALA A 147 -12.24 -62.30 4.85
N LYS A 148 -13.31 -62.13 5.64
CA LYS A 148 -13.22 -61.90 7.09
C LYS A 148 -12.75 -63.13 7.86
N ASN A 149 -13.08 -64.34 7.38
CA ASN A 149 -12.79 -65.62 8.04
C ASN A 149 -11.51 -66.33 7.54
N THR A 150 -10.76 -65.76 6.58
CA THR A 150 -9.50 -66.37 6.13
C THR A 150 -8.42 -66.30 7.22
N PRO A 151 -7.89 -67.43 7.70
CA PRO A 151 -6.82 -67.44 8.70
C PRO A 151 -5.51 -66.98 8.05
N GLY A 152 -5.03 -65.79 8.42
CA GLY A 152 -3.77 -65.23 7.91
C GLY A 152 -3.80 -63.73 7.65
N LEU A 153 -4.98 -63.09 7.61
CA LEU A 153 -5.09 -61.64 7.62
C LEU A 153 -4.96 -61.11 9.06
N PRO A 154 -4.16 -60.07 9.33
CA PRO A 154 -4.12 -59.46 10.65
C PRO A 154 -5.52 -58.95 11.04
N PRO A 155 -5.93 -59.03 12.32
CA PRO A 155 -7.28 -58.68 12.78
C PRO A 155 -7.79 -57.28 12.37
N LEU A 156 -6.87 -56.36 12.03
CA LEU A 156 -7.15 -55.03 11.49
C LEU A 156 -7.70 -55.01 10.06
N LEU A 157 -7.45 -56.07 9.28
CA LEU A 157 -7.88 -56.22 7.88
C LEU A 157 -9.00 -57.25 7.72
N ALA A 158 -9.28 -58.05 8.75
CA ALA A 158 -10.28 -59.11 8.74
C ALA A 158 -11.74 -58.62 8.80
N GLY A 159 -12.00 -57.32 8.62
CA GLY A 159 -13.33 -56.73 8.75
C GLY A 159 -13.66 -55.61 7.77
N SER A 160 -12.65 -55.02 7.12
CA SER A 160 -12.80 -53.84 6.28
C SER A 160 -12.49 -54.14 4.82
N VAL A 161 -13.40 -53.71 3.94
CA VAL A 161 -13.10 -53.34 2.54
C VAL A 161 -11.74 -52.64 2.50
N PRO A 162 -10.89 -52.84 1.46
CA PRO A 162 -9.56 -52.21 1.40
C PRO A 162 -9.65 -50.75 1.82
N LEU A 163 -9.08 -50.45 3.00
CA LEU A 163 -9.06 -49.11 3.55
C LEU A 163 -8.21 -48.31 2.58
N TYR A 164 -8.85 -47.46 1.77
CA TYR A 164 -8.15 -46.49 0.95
C TYR A 164 -7.29 -45.68 1.93
N GLN A 165 -5.98 -45.94 1.93
CA GLN A 165 -5.08 -45.25 2.83
C GLN A 165 -5.09 -43.78 2.41
N HIS A 166 -5.75 -42.95 3.22
CA HIS A 166 -5.76 -41.53 2.99
C HIS A 166 -4.33 -41.03 3.28
N PRO A 167 -3.77 -40.07 2.52
CA PRO A 167 -2.40 -39.61 2.76
C PRO A 167 -2.11 -39.17 4.21
N SER A 168 -3.13 -38.74 4.95
CA SER A 168 -3.00 -38.38 6.37
C SER A 168 -2.88 -39.57 7.34
N ASP A 169 -3.12 -40.80 6.88
CA ASP A 169 -2.91 -42.04 7.64
C ASP A 169 -1.43 -42.47 7.61
N CYS A 170 -0.62 -41.83 6.76
CA CYS A 170 0.82 -42.07 6.70
C CYS A 170 1.49 -41.56 7.99
N PRO A 171 2.23 -42.41 8.74
CA PRO A 171 2.88 -42.01 9.99
C PRO A 171 3.84 -40.83 9.82
N LEU A 172 4.53 -40.75 8.68
CA LEU A 172 5.42 -39.62 8.36
C LEU A 172 4.67 -38.30 8.20
N VAL A 173 3.45 -38.35 7.64
CA VAL A 173 2.60 -37.17 7.48
C VAL A 173 2.08 -36.72 8.84
N GLN A 174 1.64 -37.64 9.70
CA GLN A 174 1.20 -37.33 11.06
C GLN A 174 2.32 -36.69 11.89
N GLU A 175 3.52 -37.29 11.87
CA GLU A 175 4.70 -36.74 12.56
C GLU A 175 5.06 -35.33 12.04
N THR A 176 4.96 -35.12 10.73
CA THR A 176 5.22 -33.80 10.11
C THR A 176 4.17 -32.77 10.51
N MET A 177 2.90 -33.16 10.57
CA MET A 177 1.82 -32.30 11.07
C MET A 177 2.02 -31.92 12.54
N GLU A 178 2.46 -32.86 13.38
CA GLU A 178 2.76 -32.60 14.79
C GLU A 178 3.97 -31.68 14.96
N ARG A 179 5.05 -31.90 14.21
CA ARG A 179 6.18 -30.98 14.15
C ARG A 179 5.74 -29.59 13.70
N TYR A 180 4.94 -29.51 12.65
CA TYR A 180 4.44 -28.23 12.15
C TYR A 180 3.56 -27.50 13.18
N LYS A 181 2.70 -28.20 13.91
CA LYS A 181 1.90 -27.62 15.01
C LYS A 181 2.78 -26.96 16.08
N LYS A 182 3.95 -27.53 16.36
CA LYS A 182 4.93 -26.97 17.31
C LYS A 182 5.74 -25.82 16.69
N VAL A 183 6.24 -25.96 15.47
CA VAL A 183 7.16 -24.98 14.84
C VAL A 183 6.45 -23.75 14.30
N LYS A 184 5.24 -23.90 13.75
CA LYS A 184 4.47 -22.80 13.15
C LYS A 184 4.31 -21.59 14.07
N PRO A 185 3.86 -21.72 15.34
CA PRO A 185 3.71 -20.55 16.21
C PRO A 185 5.05 -19.85 16.48
N LEU A 186 6.15 -20.60 16.70
CA LEU A 186 7.48 -20.00 16.89
C LEU A 186 7.96 -19.25 15.64
N LEU A 187 7.76 -19.82 14.45
CA LEU A 187 8.12 -19.18 13.19
C LEU A 187 7.34 -17.88 12.98
N VAL A 188 6.03 -17.90 13.23
CA VAL A 188 5.18 -16.71 13.12
C VAL A 188 5.63 -15.63 14.11
N GLU A 189 5.88 -15.99 15.36
CA GLU A 189 6.37 -15.06 16.38
C GLU A 189 7.72 -14.45 15.99
N MET A 190 8.68 -15.26 15.55
CA MET A 190 9.98 -14.80 15.09
C MET A 190 9.88 -13.82 13.91
N LEU A 191 8.99 -14.09 12.95
CA LEU A 191 8.77 -13.20 11.80
C LEU A 191 8.14 -11.87 12.24
N ILE A 192 7.18 -11.91 13.16
CA ILE A 192 6.57 -10.70 13.73
C ILE A 192 7.61 -9.89 14.50
N GLU A 193 8.44 -10.51 15.33
CA GLU A 193 9.51 -9.83 16.05
C GLU A 193 10.53 -9.21 15.11
N LYS A 194 10.91 -9.92 14.05
CA LYS A 194 11.80 -9.40 13.02
C LYS A 194 11.21 -8.15 12.37
N GLY A 195 9.94 -8.20 11.96
CA GLY A 195 9.25 -7.03 11.40
C GLY A 195 9.17 -5.86 12.38
N LYS A 196 8.90 -6.12 13.66
CA LYS A 196 8.91 -5.08 14.71
C LYS A 196 10.29 -4.43 14.89
N LYS A 197 11.36 -5.24 14.90
CA LYS A 197 12.75 -4.76 15.01
C LYS A 197 13.14 -3.91 13.81
N GLU A 198 12.80 -4.35 12.60
CA GLU A 198 13.05 -3.59 11.36
C GLU A 198 12.28 -2.26 11.35
N ALA A 199 10.99 -2.28 11.70
CA ALA A 199 10.18 -1.06 11.79
C ALA A 199 10.72 -0.08 12.84
N PHE A 200 11.16 -0.58 14.00
CA PHE A 200 11.77 0.24 15.04
C PHE A 200 13.09 0.85 14.57
N ALA A 201 13.96 0.07 13.92
CA ALA A 201 15.22 0.54 13.38
C ALA A 201 15.00 1.61 12.29
N GLN A 202 14.03 1.40 11.40
CA GLN A 202 13.65 2.37 10.38
C GLN A 202 13.14 3.67 11.01
N LYS A 203 12.22 3.57 11.98
CA LYS A 203 11.70 4.74 12.70
C LYS A 203 12.82 5.53 13.38
N TYR A 204 13.71 4.84 14.09
CA TYR A 204 14.87 5.46 14.74
C TYR A 204 15.76 6.19 13.73
N GLN A 205 16.05 5.57 12.58
CA GLN A 205 16.88 6.18 11.55
C GLN A 205 16.21 7.41 10.92
N THR A 206 14.90 7.35 10.66
CA THR A 206 14.13 8.49 10.16
C THR A 206 14.12 9.63 11.16
N GLU A 207 13.88 9.36 12.44
CA GLU A 207 13.90 10.39 13.50
C GLU A 207 15.28 11.02 13.64
N LYS A 208 16.35 10.22 13.66
CA LYS A 208 17.73 10.70 13.68
C LYS A 208 18.05 11.58 12.48
N TYR A 209 17.64 11.17 11.28
CA TYR A 209 17.80 11.98 10.07
C TYR A 209 17.08 13.32 10.21
N ASN A 210 15.82 13.32 10.68
CA ASN A 210 15.03 14.53 10.84
C ASN A 210 15.69 15.52 11.80
N VAL A 211 16.25 15.05 12.92
CA VAL A 211 16.99 15.90 13.86
C VAL A 211 18.23 16.52 13.18
N MET A 212 19.05 15.70 12.53
CA MET A 212 20.25 16.20 11.83
C MET A 212 19.90 17.17 10.70
N TYR A 213 18.82 16.91 9.98
CA TYR A 213 18.34 17.76 8.91
C TYR A 213 17.84 19.11 9.44
N ALA A 214 17.09 19.12 10.54
CA ALA A 214 16.65 20.35 11.20
C ALA A 214 17.85 21.18 11.71
N GLU A 215 18.86 20.53 12.31
CA GLU A 215 20.09 21.22 12.72
C GLU A 215 20.85 21.81 11.52
N TRP A 216 20.91 21.08 10.42
CA TRP A 216 21.54 21.55 9.18
C TRP A 216 20.81 22.77 8.63
N LEU A 217 19.46 22.72 8.53
CA LEU A 217 18.65 23.87 8.12
C LEU A 217 18.89 25.08 9.01
N ALA A 218 18.95 24.91 10.33
CA ALA A 218 19.23 26.01 11.25
C ALA A 218 20.66 26.57 11.09
N LYS A 219 21.65 25.73 10.77
CA LYS A 219 23.02 26.17 10.45
C LYS A 219 23.06 26.93 9.13
N ASP A 220 22.36 26.44 8.11
CA ASP A 220 22.27 27.11 6.81
C ASP A 220 21.57 28.46 6.92
N GLU A 221 20.44 28.53 7.63
CA GLU A 221 19.72 29.78 7.87
C GLU A 221 20.61 30.81 8.59
N ARG A 222 21.33 30.39 9.64
CA ARG A 222 22.30 31.25 10.35
C ARG A 222 23.43 31.71 9.44
N TYR A 223 23.95 30.84 8.58
CA TYR A 223 24.97 31.21 7.60
C TYR A 223 24.41 32.21 6.57
N CYS A 224 23.20 31.97 6.08
CA CYS A 224 22.50 32.83 5.15
C CYS A 224 22.24 34.24 5.72
N LYS A 225 21.89 34.32 7.01
CA LYS A 225 21.65 35.58 7.73
C LYS A 225 22.92 36.19 8.34
N SER A 226 24.08 35.55 8.20
CA SER A 226 25.33 36.07 8.76
C SER A 226 25.70 37.40 8.10
N GLN A 227 26.06 38.40 8.92
CA GLN A 227 26.51 39.71 8.42
C GLN A 227 27.64 39.60 7.39
N LYS A 228 28.58 38.66 7.57
CA LYS A 228 29.66 38.42 6.62
C LYS A 228 29.15 37.97 5.25
N LYS A 229 28.13 37.11 5.22
CA LYS A 229 27.54 36.65 3.95
C LYS A 229 26.67 37.76 3.35
N MET A 230 25.82 38.41 4.15
CA MET A 230 24.98 39.52 3.70
C MET A 230 25.79 40.68 3.12
N ALA A 231 26.86 41.11 3.78
CA ALA A 231 27.74 42.16 3.26
C ALA A 231 28.43 41.75 1.95
N ARG A 232 28.82 40.48 1.81
CA ARG A 232 29.39 39.96 0.56
C ARG A 232 28.35 39.93 -0.56
N ASP A 233 27.16 39.44 -0.26
CA ASP A 233 26.06 39.36 -1.20
C ASP A 233 25.59 40.75 -1.63
N GLU A 234 25.58 41.74 -0.73
CA GLU A 234 25.31 43.14 -1.04
C GLU A 234 26.39 43.73 -1.96
N LYS A 235 27.67 43.54 -1.64
CA LYS A 235 28.77 43.99 -2.50
C LYS A 235 28.69 43.36 -3.89
N HIS A 236 28.41 42.06 -3.97
CA HIS A 236 28.21 41.39 -5.24
C HIS A 236 27.02 41.99 -6.00
N ARG A 237 25.90 42.24 -5.31
CA ARG A 237 24.72 42.88 -5.90
C ARG A 237 25.05 44.27 -6.45
N GLU A 238 25.73 45.13 -5.68
CA GLU A 238 26.14 46.47 -6.11
C GLU A 238 27.02 46.42 -7.37
N ILE A 239 27.95 45.46 -7.46
CA ILE A 239 28.78 45.27 -8.65
C ILE A 239 27.92 44.90 -9.85
N PHE A 240 27.01 43.93 -9.71
CA PHE A 240 26.09 43.51 -10.76
C PHE A 240 25.16 44.64 -11.21
N GLU A 241 24.58 45.38 -10.28
CA GLU A 241 23.68 46.51 -10.57
C GLU A 241 24.42 47.67 -11.23
N ARG A 242 25.70 47.88 -10.93
CA ARG A 242 26.54 48.86 -11.64
C ARG A 242 26.84 48.44 -13.08
N THR A 243 27.07 47.16 -13.34
CA THR A 243 27.32 46.65 -14.70
C THR A 243 26.03 46.53 -15.52
N PHE A 244 24.89 46.30 -14.85
CA PHE A 244 23.58 46.15 -15.47
C PHE A 244 22.55 47.08 -14.82
N PRO A 245 22.56 48.38 -15.18
CA PRO A 245 21.65 49.37 -14.58
C PRO A 245 20.17 49.03 -14.75
N GLU A 246 19.81 48.30 -15.80
CA GLU A 246 18.46 47.80 -16.07
C GLU A 246 17.94 46.88 -14.95
N LEU A 247 18.82 46.03 -14.37
CA LEU A 247 18.47 45.16 -13.24
C LEU A 247 18.15 45.96 -11.97
N LYS A 248 18.93 47.01 -11.72
CA LYS A 248 18.68 47.92 -10.58
C LYS A 248 17.34 48.63 -10.74
N LYS A 249 17.08 49.19 -11.92
CA LYS A 249 15.83 49.88 -12.25
C LYS A 249 14.62 48.95 -12.07
N ALA A 250 14.69 47.72 -12.57
CA ALA A 250 13.63 46.73 -12.41
C ALA A 250 13.39 46.33 -10.94
N ARG A 251 14.45 46.25 -10.11
CA ARG A 251 14.33 46.00 -8.67
C ARG A 251 13.65 47.16 -7.95
N GLU A 252 14.12 48.39 -8.19
CA GLU A 252 13.54 49.60 -7.59
C GLU A 252 12.09 49.79 -8.02
N GLU A 253 11.75 49.51 -9.28
CA GLU A 253 10.38 49.53 -9.79
C GLU A 253 9.52 48.45 -9.13
N ARG A 254 10.02 47.22 -8.97
CA ARG A 254 9.33 46.15 -8.22
C ARG A 254 9.13 46.51 -6.75
N GLU A 255 10.14 47.05 -6.07
CA GLU A 255 10.02 47.52 -4.69
C GLU A 255 9.05 48.70 -4.57
N ARG A 256 9.06 49.62 -5.55
CA ARG A 256 8.13 50.75 -5.61
C ARG A 256 6.71 50.27 -5.82
N ASN A 257 6.47 49.34 -6.74
CA ASN A 257 5.16 48.73 -6.95
C ASN A 257 4.73 47.95 -5.71
N SER A 258 5.62 47.18 -5.07
CA SER A 258 5.32 46.47 -3.82
C SER A 258 4.96 47.40 -2.66
N ARG A 259 5.60 48.58 -2.56
CA ARG A 259 5.26 49.60 -1.54
C ARG A 259 4.01 50.40 -1.90
N ASN A 260 3.79 50.68 -3.18
CA ASN A 260 2.63 51.45 -3.67
C ASN A 260 1.34 50.62 -3.71
N ASN A 261 1.42 49.29 -3.65
CA ASN A 261 0.26 48.39 -3.58
C ASN A 261 -0.28 48.13 -2.16
N GLY A 262 0.18 48.85 -1.13
CA GLY A 262 -0.54 48.94 0.15
C GLY A 262 0.33 48.74 1.39
N ASN A 263 0.21 49.69 2.32
CA ASN A 263 0.53 49.50 3.73
C ASN A 263 -0.45 48.47 4.34
N GLY A 264 0.07 47.43 4.97
CA GLY A 264 -0.74 46.43 5.69
C GLY A 264 0.11 45.27 6.20
N ASP A 265 0.75 45.52 7.33
CA ASP A 265 1.40 44.62 8.28
C ASP A 265 1.19 43.09 8.12
N GLY A 266 2.29 42.34 8.25
CA GLY A 266 2.28 40.95 8.73
C GLY A 266 1.98 39.84 7.72
N ASN A 267 3.06 39.17 7.26
CA ASN A 267 3.07 37.76 6.84
C ASN A 267 2.07 37.33 5.74
N GLY A 268 2.43 37.52 4.48
CA GLY A 268 1.64 36.96 3.37
C GLY A 268 2.16 37.38 2.00
N THR A 269 3.23 36.74 1.57
CA THR A 269 3.74 36.78 0.19
C THR A 269 2.63 36.35 -0.77
N ARG A 270 1.82 37.28 -1.30
CA ARG A 270 1.12 37.02 -2.57
C ARG A 270 2.18 37.01 -3.65
N LYS A 271 2.85 35.87 -3.80
CA LYS A 271 3.70 35.60 -4.95
C LYS A 271 2.81 35.72 -6.18
N THR A 272 3.24 36.52 -7.13
CA THR A 272 2.62 36.48 -8.46
C THR A 272 2.75 35.05 -9.01
N GLU A 273 1.80 34.57 -9.83
CA GLU A 273 1.86 33.21 -10.40
C GLU A 273 3.22 32.92 -11.08
N ALA A 274 3.82 33.96 -11.67
CA ALA A 274 5.17 33.93 -12.23
C ALA A 274 6.27 33.68 -11.18
N GLU A 275 6.18 34.26 -9.97
CA GLU A 275 7.14 34.04 -8.88
C GLU A 275 6.99 32.65 -8.23
N GLU A 276 5.78 32.09 -8.21
CA GLU A 276 5.56 30.70 -7.79
C GLU A 276 6.14 29.71 -8.80
N GLU A 277 5.94 29.96 -10.10
CA GLU A 277 6.52 29.14 -11.15
C GLU A 277 8.05 29.18 -11.13
N ASP A 278 8.64 30.37 -10.97
CA ASP A 278 10.10 30.54 -10.87
C ASP A 278 10.68 29.94 -9.58
N GLU A 279 9.99 30.05 -8.44
CA GLU A 279 10.38 29.38 -7.20
C GLU A 279 10.31 27.85 -7.36
N LYS A 280 9.25 27.33 -7.99
CA LYS A 280 9.07 25.90 -8.24
C LYS A 280 10.17 25.38 -9.18
N LYS A 281 10.54 26.17 -10.19
CA LYS A 281 11.65 25.88 -11.11
C LYS A 281 13.00 25.91 -10.39
N ARG A 282 13.23 26.89 -9.51
CA ARG A 282 14.44 26.95 -8.65
C ARG A 282 14.52 25.77 -7.68
N ARG A 283 13.40 25.33 -7.11
CA ARG A 283 13.33 24.16 -6.22
C ARG A 283 13.52 22.85 -6.97
N ALA A 284 12.95 22.71 -8.17
CA ALA A 284 13.15 21.55 -9.02
C ALA A 284 14.60 21.43 -9.53
N ALA A 285 15.29 22.55 -9.74
CA ALA A 285 16.70 22.59 -10.14
C ALA A 285 17.68 22.42 -8.96
N ALA A 286 17.22 22.52 -7.71
CA ALA A 286 18.06 22.30 -6.54
C ALA A 286 18.22 20.79 -6.30
N ALA A 287 19.46 20.31 -6.22
CA ALA A 287 19.77 18.94 -5.82
C ALA A 287 19.46 18.77 -4.32
N LEU A 288 18.19 18.54 -3.99
CA LEU A 288 17.75 18.21 -2.64
C LEU A 288 18.07 16.74 -2.36
N PRO A 289 18.70 16.42 -1.21
CA PRO A 289 18.91 15.04 -0.82
C PRO A 289 17.55 14.32 -0.69
N PRO A 290 17.48 13.02 -1.05
CA PRO A 290 16.23 12.27 -1.04
C PRO A 290 15.62 12.30 0.37
N MET A 291 14.39 12.80 0.45
CA MET A 291 13.65 12.75 1.71
C MET A 291 13.21 11.30 1.94
N MET A 292 13.60 10.75 3.09
CA MET A 292 13.08 9.48 3.56
C MET A 292 11.59 9.68 3.86
N LEU A 293 10.72 9.19 2.98
CA LEU A 293 9.27 9.23 3.16
C LEU A 293 8.92 8.51 4.48
N SER A 294 8.12 9.18 5.32
CA SER A 294 7.61 8.68 6.60
C SER A 294 6.50 7.66 6.42
#